data_AF-R9JRF5-F1
#
_entry.id   AF-R9JRF5-F1
#
_cell.length_a   1.000
_cell.length_b   1.000
_cell.length_c   1.000
_cell.angle_alpha   90.00
_cell.angle_beta   90.00
_cell.angle_gamma   90.00
#
_symmetry.space_group_name_H-M   'P 1'
#
loop_
_entity.id
_entity.type
_entity.pdbx_description
1 polymer ?
#
loop_
_entity_poly.entity_id
_entity_poly.type
_entity_poly.pdbx_seq_one_letter_code
_entity_poly.pdbx_strand_id
1 'polypeptide(L)'
;MKKAFCLLTTFIVLLCSACKNTETSSTATEAHQENTQVQEESPSVQNKLTYSNLDSNASTQEVRSLLTEAGIQPEHVDTVLSWVADYNDSMRDCPSFTLAGDFITVDEMSVDYGEYPPMSTQWFKHNNRNYHDVLCRIVAYELNQDNISIDNVIAEEDFDCWDDNTAWLYTDGDILFGRDAVEGEHKAYVPFPLIDWHKDVQAQYFTLFNPIHTTKQFSPQEMLQAIQEKWASQGISFKESPFSLITFWTQSGDRICASHAATLAETAFGYILFEKTNPEAPYMATKFSSTDEVKRYLYNMMNLDYTRYNEQIGTYAILQNNRLL
;
A
#
# COMPACT_ATOMS: atom_id res chain seq x y z
N MET A 1 -35.09 -3.14 44.35
CA MET A 1 -35.89 -1.89 44.37
C MET A 1 -35.41 -0.99 43.26
N LYS A 2 -36.33 -0.53 42.42
CA LYS A 2 -36.13 0.29 41.22
C LYS A 2 -35.49 1.66 41.55
N LYS A 3 -34.52 2.12 40.74
CA LYS A 3 -34.25 3.54 40.43
C LYS A 3 -33.65 3.59 39.01
N ALA A 4 -34.47 3.84 37.99
CA ALA A 4 -34.88 5.15 37.47
C ALA A 4 -33.79 5.77 36.58
N PHE A 5 -34.06 5.67 35.28
CA PHE A 5 -33.32 6.19 34.13
C PHE A 5 -33.50 7.71 34.04
N CYS A 6 -32.44 8.46 33.77
CA CYS A 6 -32.52 9.86 33.37
C CYS A 6 -31.68 10.07 32.11
N LEU A 7 -32.38 10.15 30.97
CA LEU A 7 -31.88 10.75 29.74
C LEU A 7 -31.67 12.25 29.97
N LEU A 8 -30.53 12.80 29.55
CA LEU A 8 -30.44 14.19 29.14
C LEU A 8 -29.47 14.29 27.96
N THR A 9 -30.04 14.35 26.76
CA THR A 9 -29.37 14.77 25.53
C THR A 9 -29.14 16.27 25.56
N THR A 10 -27.93 16.74 25.24
CA THR A 10 -27.71 18.16 24.91
C THR A 10 -26.70 18.27 23.77
N PHE A 11 -27.24 18.57 22.59
CA PHE A 11 -26.54 19.03 21.40
C PHE A 11 -26.05 20.46 21.65
N ILE A 12 -24.76 20.75 21.40
CA ILE A 12 -24.28 22.13 21.28
C ILE A 12 -23.54 22.26 19.95
N VAL A 13 -24.23 22.91 19.01
CA VAL A 13 -23.67 23.50 17.79
C VAL A 13 -23.12 24.87 18.16
N LEU A 14 -21.87 25.15 17.80
CA LEU A 14 -21.30 26.50 17.82
C LEU A 14 -20.74 26.82 16.44
N LEU A 15 -21.58 27.47 15.64
CA LEU A 15 -21.23 28.28 14.48
C LEU A 15 -21.30 29.75 14.89
N CYS A 16 -20.22 30.48 14.67
CA CYS A 16 -20.11 31.94 14.63
C CYS A 16 -18.82 32.24 13.85
N SER A 17 -18.68 33.22 12.96
CA SER A 17 -19.61 34.13 12.31
C SER A 17 -18.89 34.72 11.08
N ALA A 18 -19.70 35.16 10.12
CA ALA A 18 -19.34 35.89 8.92
C ALA A 18 -18.49 37.16 9.15
N CYS A 19 -17.73 37.54 8.12
CA CYS A 19 -17.72 38.90 7.58
C CYS A 19 -17.25 38.88 6.10
N LYS A 20 -17.96 39.61 5.24
CA LYS A 20 -17.74 39.75 3.79
C LYS A 20 -17.69 41.24 3.42
N ASN A 21 -16.92 41.56 2.35
CA ASN A 21 -17.01 42.70 1.41
C ASN A 21 -16.41 44.08 1.82
N THR A 22 -15.81 44.94 0.98
CA THR A 22 -15.19 44.91 -0.39
C THR A 22 -14.39 46.23 -0.61
N GLU A 23 -13.42 46.24 -1.56
CA GLU A 23 -12.76 47.35 -2.34
C GLU A 23 -11.92 48.41 -1.58
N THR A 24 -10.70 48.82 -1.99
CA THR A 24 -10.34 49.47 -3.28
C THR A 24 -8.80 49.53 -3.49
N SER A 25 -8.40 49.63 -4.76
CA SER A 25 -7.07 49.73 -5.42
C SER A 25 -6.00 50.70 -4.83
N SER A 26 -4.70 50.34 -4.91
CA SER A 26 -3.66 51.05 -5.68
C SER A 26 -2.19 50.57 -5.46
N THR A 27 -1.58 50.17 -6.57
CA THR A 27 -0.18 50.35 -7.06
C THR A 27 1.08 50.06 -6.22
N ALA A 28 1.98 49.29 -6.88
CA ALA A 28 3.45 49.39 -6.99
C ALA A 28 4.31 48.32 -6.27
N THR A 29 4.84 47.40 -7.12
CA THR A 29 6.25 46.91 -7.26
C THR A 29 7.03 46.60 -5.97
N GLU A 30 7.60 45.41 -5.75
CA GLU A 30 8.71 44.81 -6.51
C GLU A 30 8.83 43.28 -6.30
N ALA A 31 9.56 42.66 -7.24
CA ALA A 31 9.64 41.25 -7.51
C ALA A 31 10.32 40.38 -6.44
N HIS A 32 9.81 39.17 -6.27
CA HIS A 32 10.66 38.00 -6.02
C HIS A 32 10.19 36.87 -6.94
N GLN A 33 11.09 36.40 -7.80
CA GLN A 33 10.89 35.29 -8.72
C GLN A 33 10.64 34.00 -7.94
N GLU A 34 9.41 33.49 -7.99
CA GLU A 34 9.15 32.07 -7.76
C GLU A 34 9.36 31.33 -9.07
N ASN A 35 10.26 30.37 -9.01
CA ASN A 35 10.56 29.42 -10.07
C ASN A 35 9.43 28.39 -10.14
N THR A 36 8.30 28.77 -10.76
CA THR A 36 7.27 27.83 -11.15
C THR A 36 7.81 27.02 -12.33
N GLN A 37 8.22 25.78 -12.07
CA GLN A 37 8.42 24.81 -13.14
C GLN A 37 7.06 24.58 -13.82
N VAL A 38 6.96 25.18 -15.00
CA VAL A 38 5.89 25.02 -15.97
C VAL A 38 5.76 23.53 -16.27
N GLN A 39 4.59 22.96 -15.97
CA GLN A 39 4.16 21.69 -16.55
C GLN A 39 4.12 21.88 -18.06
N GLU A 40 5.03 21.23 -18.78
CA GLU A 40 4.86 21.02 -20.21
C GLU A 40 3.60 20.17 -20.42
N GLU A 41 2.68 20.69 -21.23
CA GLU A 41 1.51 19.95 -21.70
C GLU A 41 1.97 18.70 -22.45
N SER A 42 1.87 17.54 -21.81
CA SER A 42 2.11 16.25 -22.45
C SER A 42 0.96 15.93 -23.42
N PRO A 43 1.22 15.19 -24.51
CA PRO A 43 0.21 14.84 -25.51
C PRO A 43 -0.93 14.07 -24.83
N SER A 44 -2.18 14.47 -25.11
CA SER A 44 -3.45 13.90 -24.61
C SER A 44 -3.28 12.62 -23.79
N VAL A 45 -3.09 12.78 -22.47
CA VAL A 45 -2.94 11.65 -21.54
C VAL A 45 -4.20 10.81 -21.60
N GLN A 46 -4.12 9.60 -22.17
CA GLN A 46 -5.21 8.65 -22.07
C GLN A 46 -5.22 8.10 -20.64
N ASN A 47 -6.26 8.45 -19.88
CA ASN A 47 -6.54 7.87 -18.57
C ASN A 47 -7.11 6.46 -18.77
N LYS A 48 -6.23 5.51 -19.08
CA LYS A 48 -6.60 4.12 -19.26
C LYS A 48 -5.74 3.22 -18.40
N LEU A 49 -6.37 2.20 -17.82
CA LEU A 49 -5.71 1.18 -17.02
C LEU A 49 -6.06 -0.19 -17.58
N THR A 50 -5.06 -1.01 -17.86
CA THR A 50 -5.27 -2.41 -18.25
C THR A 50 -4.83 -3.32 -17.12
N TYR A 51 -5.78 -4.01 -16.49
CA TYR A 51 -5.53 -4.81 -15.28
C TYR A 51 -6.31 -6.12 -15.27
N SER A 52 -5.92 -7.02 -14.39
CA SER A 52 -6.64 -8.26 -14.04
C SER A 52 -6.53 -8.50 -12.54
N ASN A 53 -7.56 -9.10 -11.95
CA ASN A 53 -7.54 -9.66 -10.59
C ASN A 53 -7.16 -11.15 -10.58
N LEU A 54 -6.66 -11.66 -11.70
CA LEU A 54 -6.22 -13.03 -11.89
C LEU A 54 -7.33 -14.06 -11.62
N ASP A 55 -8.59 -13.69 -11.86
CA ASP A 55 -9.73 -14.58 -11.68
C ASP A 55 -10.03 -15.44 -12.93
N SER A 56 -8.99 -15.72 -13.71
CA SER A 56 -9.03 -16.66 -14.83
C SER A 56 -7.72 -17.43 -14.94
N ASN A 57 -7.79 -18.63 -15.51
CA ASN A 57 -6.59 -19.43 -15.79
C ASN A 57 -5.66 -18.72 -16.78
N ALA A 58 -6.22 -17.98 -17.74
CA ALA A 58 -5.43 -17.31 -18.78
C ALA A 58 -4.61 -16.16 -18.20
N SER A 59 -5.22 -15.29 -17.39
CA SER A 59 -4.50 -14.19 -16.73
C SER A 59 -3.51 -14.70 -15.70
N THR A 60 -3.86 -15.74 -14.93
CA THR A 60 -2.95 -16.37 -13.97
C THR A 60 -1.70 -16.92 -14.66
N GLN A 61 -1.86 -17.65 -15.77
CA GLN A 61 -0.73 -18.19 -16.54
C GLN A 61 0.10 -17.09 -17.20
N GLU A 62 -0.54 -16.05 -17.74
CA GLU A 62 0.15 -14.91 -18.33
C GLU A 62 1.01 -14.18 -17.30
N VAL A 63 0.44 -13.83 -16.14
CA VAL A 63 1.17 -13.15 -15.06
C VAL A 63 2.31 -14.02 -14.54
N ARG A 64 2.07 -15.32 -14.35
CA ARG A 64 3.12 -16.27 -13.97
C ARG A 64 4.28 -16.25 -14.96
N SER A 65 4.00 -16.30 -16.26
CA SER A 65 5.01 -16.26 -17.32
C SER A 65 5.81 -14.97 -17.24
N LEU A 66 5.13 -13.82 -17.17
CA LEU A 66 5.78 -12.50 -17.15
C LEU A 66 6.70 -12.31 -15.93
N LEU A 67 6.24 -12.70 -14.73
CA LEU A 67 7.05 -12.59 -13.50
C LEU A 67 8.26 -13.52 -13.52
N THR A 68 8.10 -14.75 -13.99
CA THR A 68 9.22 -15.72 -14.09
C THR A 68 10.21 -15.37 -15.20
N GLU A 69 9.74 -14.85 -16.34
CA GLU A 69 10.58 -14.34 -17.43
C GLU A 69 11.42 -13.13 -17.02
N ALA A 70 10.90 -12.29 -16.11
CA ALA A 70 11.65 -11.19 -15.51
C ALA A 70 12.73 -11.68 -14.52
N GLY A 71 12.73 -12.96 -14.16
CA GLY A 71 13.75 -13.58 -13.31
C GLY A 71 13.33 -13.79 -11.86
N ILE A 72 12.05 -13.58 -11.50
CA ILE A 72 11.54 -13.94 -10.18
C ILE A 72 11.47 -15.48 -10.10
N GLN A 73 11.93 -16.06 -8.98
CA GLN A 73 11.91 -17.52 -8.84
C GLN A 73 10.50 -18.08 -8.95
N PRO A 74 10.28 -19.18 -9.72
CA PRO A 74 8.97 -19.78 -9.89
C PRO A 74 8.27 -20.10 -8.56
N GLU A 75 9.01 -20.57 -7.56
CA GLU A 75 8.52 -20.85 -6.21
C GLU A 75 7.89 -19.65 -5.50
N HIS A 76 8.49 -18.45 -5.61
CA HIS A 76 7.90 -17.22 -5.06
C HIS A 76 6.64 -16.81 -5.82
N VAL A 77 6.68 -16.91 -7.15
CA VAL A 77 5.53 -16.61 -8.00
C VAL A 77 4.37 -17.55 -7.69
N ASP A 78 4.63 -18.86 -7.62
CA ASP A 78 3.62 -19.89 -7.35
C ASP A 78 3.04 -19.75 -5.94
N THR A 79 3.85 -19.37 -4.96
CA THR A 79 3.41 -19.05 -3.60
C THR A 79 2.41 -17.90 -3.61
N VAL A 80 2.75 -16.77 -4.22
CA VAL A 80 1.85 -15.61 -4.31
C VAL A 80 0.59 -15.93 -5.10
N LEU A 81 0.68 -16.67 -6.21
CA LEU A 81 -0.50 -17.08 -6.98
C LEU A 81 -1.41 -18.04 -6.19
N SER A 82 -0.87 -18.80 -5.23
CA SER A 82 -1.70 -19.57 -4.30
C SER A 82 -2.48 -18.68 -3.34
N TRP A 83 -1.90 -17.55 -2.90
CA TRP A 83 -2.60 -16.56 -2.07
C TRP A 83 -3.69 -15.84 -2.87
N VAL A 84 -3.42 -15.51 -4.14
CA VAL A 84 -4.40 -14.97 -5.08
C VAL A 84 -5.59 -15.91 -5.22
N ALA A 85 -5.35 -17.21 -5.43
CA ALA A 85 -6.41 -18.20 -5.58
C ALA A 85 -7.28 -18.30 -4.32
N ASP A 86 -6.65 -18.41 -3.14
CA ASP A 86 -7.35 -18.46 -1.85
C ASP A 86 -8.19 -17.20 -1.57
N TYR A 87 -7.64 -16.02 -1.88
CA TYR A 87 -8.37 -14.77 -1.78
C TYR A 87 -9.55 -14.73 -2.75
N ASN A 88 -9.32 -15.00 -4.03
CA ASN A 88 -10.36 -14.94 -5.07
C ASN A 88 -11.49 -15.92 -4.76
N ASP A 89 -11.19 -17.13 -4.30
CA ASP A 89 -12.20 -18.14 -3.95
C ASP A 89 -13.07 -17.69 -2.77
N SER A 90 -12.50 -17.01 -1.77
CA SER A 90 -13.27 -16.52 -0.63
C SER A 90 -14.03 -15.21 -0.93
N MET A 91 -13.45 -14.33 -1.72
CA MET A 91 -13.98 -12.98 -1.95
C MET A 91 -14.79 -12.84 -3.24
N ARG A 92 -14.95 -13.91 -4.02
CA ARG A 92 -15.72 -13.94 -5.27
C ARG A 92 -17.13 -13.34 -5.16
N ASP A 93 -17.81 -13.64 -4.06
CA ASP A 93 -19.18 -13.19 -3.80
C ASP A 93 -19.23 -11.88 -2.98
N CYS A 94 -18.11 -11.16 -2.86
CA CYS A 94 -18.09 -9.89 -2.14
C CYS A 94 -19.01 -8.86 -2.84
N PRO A 95 -19.95 -8.23 -2.12
CA PRO A 95 -20.89 -7.30 -2.75
C PRO A 95 -20.24 -5.97 -3.17
N SER A 96 -19.02 -5.67 -2.73
CA SER A 96 -18.34 -4.40 -3.04
C SER A 96 -17.76 -4.34 -4.46
N PHE A 97 -17.40 -5.49 -5.04
CA PHE A 97 -16.67 -5.53 -6.30
C PHE A 97 -16.98 -6.78 -7.12
N THR A 98 -16.48 -6.81 -8.36
CA THR A 98 -16.43 -8.01 -9.19
C THR A 98 -14.99 -8.22 -9.61
N LEU A 99 -14.50 -9.45 -9.47
CA LEU A 99 -13.13 -9.78 -9.87
C LEU A 99 -13.01 -9.78 -11.40
N ALA A 100 -12.01 -9.05 -11.91
CA ALA A 100 -11.63 -9.12 -13.31
C ALA A 100 -10.85 -10.41 -13.57
N GLY A 101 -11.46 -11.33 -14.33
CA GLY A 101 -10.82 -12.58 -14.74
C GLY A 101 -9.65 -12.35 -15.69
N ASP A 102 -9.93 -12.12 -16.97
CA ASP A 102 -8.93 -11.75 -17.97
C ASP A 102 -8.50 -10.27 -17.83
N PHE A 103 -7.43 -9.87 -18.52
CA PHE A 103 -7.05 -8.47 -18.61
C PHE A 103 -8.15 -7.65 -19.30
N ILE A 104 -8.64 -6.62 -18.62
CA ILE A 104 -9.60 -5.65 -19.13
C ILE A 104 -9.00 -4.25 -19.12
N THR A 105 -9.47 -3.39 -20.00
CA THR A 105 -9.10 -1.97 -20.02
C THR A 105 -10.27 -1.11 -19.55
N VAL A 106 -10.02 -0.22 -18.59
CA VAL A 106 -10.97 0.78 -18.09
C VAL A 106 -10.48 2.19 -18.41
N ASP A 107 -11.41 3.14 -18.56
CA ASP A 107 -11.12 4.56 -18.82
C ASP A 107 -10.91 5.35 -17.50
N GLU A 108 -10.16 4.75 -16.57
CA GLU A 108 -9.79 5.31 -15.27
C GLU A 108 -8.30 5.05 -14.98
N MET A 109 -7.72 5.76 -13.99
CA MET A 109 -6.31 5.63 -13.58
C MET A 109 -6.12 4.82 -12.28
N SER A 110 -7.19 4.29 -11.71
CA SER A 110 -7.22 3.46 -10.49
C SER A 110 -8.49 2.60 -10.52
N VAL A 111 -8.54 1.55 -9.71
CA VAL A 111 -9.75 0.71 -9.55
C VAL A 111 -10.35 0.91 -8.17
N ASP A 112 -11.62 1.29 -8.11
CA ASP A 112 -12.39 1.40 -6.87
C ASP A 112 -13.07 0.07 -6.54
N TYR A 113 -12.55 -0.66 -5.53
CA TYR A 113 -13.13 -1.91 -5.03
C TYR A 113 -14.20 -1.71 -3.94
N GLY A 114 -14.62 -0.47 -3.67
CA GLY A 114 -15.61 -0.13 -2.67
C GLY A 114 -15.06 0.05 -1.25
N GLU A 115 -15.97 0.13 -0.28
CA GLU A 115 -15.63 0.42 1.11
C GLU A 115 -15.17 -0.82 1.90
N TYR A 116 -14.38 -0.58 2.94
CA TYR A 116 -13.84 -1.60 3.84
C TYR A 116 -14.88 -2.47 4.55
N PRO A 117 -16.01 -1.94 5.10
CA PRO A 117 -16.89 -2.74 5.97
C PRO A 117 -17.56 -3.96 5.30
N PRO A 118 -18.07 -3.88 4.05
CA PRO A 118 -18.59 -5.07 3.38
C PRO A 118 -17.51 -6.10 3.03
N MET A 119 -16.30 -5.66 2.65
CA MET A 119 -15.18 -6.56 2.36
C MET A 119 -14.75 -7.33 3.63
N SER A 120 -14.58 -6.62 4.74
CA SER A 120 -14.32 -7.22 6.05
C SER A 120 -15.42 -8.19 6.51
N THR A 121 -16.69 -7.83 6.27
CA THR A 121 -17.82 -8.71 6.59
C THR A 121 -17.76 -9.99 5.75
N GLN A 122 -17.45 -9.88 4.47
CA GLN A 122 -17.28 -11.03 3.59
C GLN A 122 -16.15 -11.95 4.08
N TRP A 123 -14.97 -11.40 4.38
CA TRP A 123 -13.82 -12.17 4.83
C TRP A 123 -14.05 -12.86 6.19
N PHE A 124 -14.37 -12.09 7.22
CA PHE A 124 -14.40 -12.60 8.60
C PHE A 124 -15.72 -13.26 9.01
N LYS A 125 -16.86 -12.85 8.44
CA LYS A 125 -18.18 -13.36 8.86
C LYS A 125 -18.75 -14.36 7.87
N HIS A 126 -18.72 -14.06 6.58
CA HIS A 126 -19.30 -14.96 5.57
C HIS A 126 -18.37 -16.14 5.24
N ASN A 127 -17.06 -15.88 5.12
CA ASN A 127 -16.06 -16.93 4.89
C ASN A 127 -15.45 -17.52 6.16
N ASN A 128 -15.91 -17.10 7.34
CA ASN A 128 -15.49 -17.62 8.64
C ASN A 128 -13.95 -17.66 8.84
N ARG A 129 -13.26 -16.64 8.33
CA ARG A 129 -11.81 -16.49 8.54
C ARG A 129 -11.54 -15.81 9.87
N ASN A 130 -10.45 -16.22 10.53
CA ASN A 130 -9.97 -15.68 11.80
C ASN A 130 -8.49 -15.25 11.70
N TYR A 131 -8.11 -14.77 10.52
CA TYR A 131 -6.79 -14.26 10.18
C TYR A 131 -6.97 -13.15 9.14
N HIS A 132 -6.03 -12.21 9.05
CA HIS A 132 -5.99 -11.21 7.99
C HIS A 132 -5.46 -11.82 6.69
N ASP A 133 -5.93 -11.36 5.53
CA ASP A 133 -5.18 -11.60 4.29
C ASP A 133 -3.86 -10.82 4.33
N VAL A 134 -2.90 -11.22 3.51
CA VAL A 134 -1.59 -10.57 3.47
C VAL A 134 -1.67 -9.13 2.96
N LEU A 135 -0.68 -8.31 3.31
CA LEU A 135 -0.58 -6.92 2.88
C LEU A 135 0.30 -6.76 1.64
N CYS A 136 0.19 -5.59 1.01
CA CYS A 136 1.00 -5.19 -0.15
C CYS A 136 2.50 -5.41 0.06
N ARG A 137 3.03 -5.11 1.25
CA ARG A 137 4.43 -5.32 1.65
C ARG A 137 4.84 -6.78 1.65
N ILE A 138 4.01 -7.68 2.18
CA ILE A 138 4.29 -9.12 2.23
C ILE A 138 4.35 -9.70 0.82
N VAL A 139 3.38 -9.33 -0.03
CA VAL A 139 3.35 -9.73 -1.45
C VAL A 139 4.57 -9.22 -2.20
N ALA A 140 4.91 -7.95 -2.03
CA ALA A 140 6.07 -7.35 -2.67
C ALA A 140 7.38 -7.99 -2.18
N TYR A 141 7.49 -8.30 -0.88
CA TYR A 141 8.67 -8.96 -0.34
C TYR A 141 8.83 -10.38 -0.87
N GLU A 142 7.76 -11.18 -0.88
CA GLU A 142 7.80 -12.57 -1.38
C GLU A 142 8.37 -12.62 -2.80
N LEU A 143 7.93 -11.70 -3.68
CA LEU A 143 8.37 -11.62 -5.06
C LEU A 143 9.76 -10.99 -5.25
N ASN A 144 10.25 -10.19 -4.29
CA ASN A 144 11.51 -9.43 -4.43
C ASN A 144 12.66 -9.93 -3.55
N GLN A 145 12.42 -10.82 -2.60
CA GLN A 145 13.40 -11.17 -1.55
C GLN A 145 14.76 -11.59 -2.10
N ASP A 146 14.80 -12.33 -3.21
CA ASP A 146 16.04 -12.76 -3.87
C ASP A 146 16.89 -11.61 -4.46
N ASN A 147 16.28 -10.46 -4.74
CA ASN A 147 16.97 -9.25 -5.19
C ASN A 147 17.46 -8.39 -4.04
N ILE A 148 17.10 -8.70 -2.80
CA ILE A 148 17.38 -7.89 -1.62
C ILE A 148 18.47 -8.58 -0.80
N SER A 149 19.44 -7.81 -0.31
CA SER A 149 20.44 -8.29 0.64
C SER A 149 20.45 -7.37 1.84
N ILE A 150 20.47 -7.94 3.05
CA ILE A 150 20.38 -7.23 4.31
C ILE A 150 21.49 -7.76 5.22
N ASP A 151 22.45 -6.92 5.56
CA ASP A 151 23.61 -7.33 6.38
C ASP A 151 23.30 -7.30 7.88
N ASN A 152 22.54 -6.29 8.33
CA ASN A 152 22.26 -6.05 9.75
C ASN A 152 20.75 -6.07 10.01
N VAL A 153 20.21 -7.25 10.31
CA VAL A 153 18.81 -7.41 10.71
C VAL A 153 18.56 -6.81 12.10
N ILE A 154 17.39 -6.20 12.29
CA ILE A 154 16.95 -5.71 13.61
C ILE A 154 16.47 -6.87 14.48
N ALA A 155 16.48 -6.69 15.80
CA ALA A 155 16.03 -7.71 16.73
C ALA A 155 14.48 -7.83 16.70
N GLU A 156 13.96 -9.01 17.08
CA GLU A 156 12.52 -9.31 17.05
C GLU A 156 11.72 -8.36 17.96
N GLU A 157 12.29 -7.98 19.10
CA GLU A 157 11.72 -6.99 20.02
C GLU A 157 11.63 -5.56 19.44
N ASP A 158 12.40 -5.24 18.40
CA ASP A 158 12.43 -3.93 17.75
C ASP A 158 11.51 -3.85 16.51
N PHE A 159 10.79 -4.93 16.19
CA PHE A 159 9.78 -4.91 15.15
C PHE A 159 8.63 -3.97 15.56
N ASP A 160 8.31 -2.99 14.72
CA ASP A 160 7.20 -2.06 14.93
C ASP A 160 5.84 -2.72 14.58
N CYS A 161 5.55 -3.88 15.20
CA CYS A 161 4.32 -4.66 14.98
C CYS A 161 3.62 -5.14 16.26
N TRP A 162 4.23 -4.96 17.44
CA TRP A 162 3.71 -5.58 18.66
C TRP A 162 2.53 -4.82 19.30
N ASP A 163 2.54 -3.48 19.25
CA ASP A 163 1.48 -2.63 19.80
C ASP A 163 0.41 -2.30 18.74
N ASP A 164 -0.80 -2.84 18.89
CA ASP A 164 -1.93 -2.61 17.95
C ASP A 164 -2.43 -1.16 17.89
N ASN A 165 -2.11 -0.33 18.88
CA ASN A 165 -2.55 1.07 18.91
C ASN A 165 -1.52 2.01 18.29
N THR A 166 -0.24 1.66 18.35
CA THR A 166 0.84 2.58 18.01
C THR A 166 1.78 2.07 16.93
N ALA A 167 1.84 0.77 16.66
CA ALA A 167 2.77 0.21 15.71
C ALA A 167 2.24 0.29 14.27
N TRP A 168 3.08 0.66 13.31
CA TRP A 168 2.70 0.80 11.91
C TRP A 168 2.47 -0.55 11.24
N LEU A 169 3.26 -1.56 11.62
CA LEU A 169 3.23 -2.90 11.05
C LEU A 169 2.40 -3.87 11.91
N TYR A 170 1.46 -3.38 12.73
CA TYR A 170 0.69 -4.23 13.64
C TYR A 170 -0.07 -5.34 12.89
N THR A 171 -0.70 -5.01 11.77
CA THR A 171 -1.42 -5.99 10.94
C THR A 171 -0.44 -6.98 10.30
N ASP A 172 0.76 -6.55 9.90
CA ASP A 172 1.82 -7.44 9.41
C ASP A 172 2.24 -8.43 10.51
N GLY A 173 2.33 -7.96 11.76
CA GLY A 173 2.54 -8.80 12.94
C GLY A 173 1.42 -9.81 13.13
N ASP A 174 0.16 -9.40 13.03
CA ASP A 174 -1.00 -10.29 13.15
C ASP A 174 -1.01 -11.36 12.04
N ILE A 175 -0.62 -10.99 10.83
CA ILE A 175 -0.49 -11.91 9.69
C ILE A 175 0.61 -12.95 9.93
N LEU A 176 1.77 -12.55 10.44
CA LEU A 176 2.92 -13.44 10.58
C LEU A 176 2.94 -14.24 11.89
N PHE A 177 2.42 -13.68 12.98
CA PHE A 177 2.53 -14.22 14.33
C PHE A 177 1.18 -14.54 14.98
N GLY A 178 0.08 -14.01 14.43
CA GLY A 178 -1.23 -14.04 15.10
C GLY A 178 -1.30 -13.08 16.29
N ARG A 179 -2.47 -13.01 16.91
CA ARG A 179 -2.73 -12.21 18.13
C ARG A 179 -3.77 -12.90 18.99
N ASP A 180 -3.46 -13.04 20.28
CA ASP A 180 -4.44 -13.53 21.26
C ASP A 180 -5.55 -12.50 21.47
N ALA A 181 -6.76 -12.96 21.75
CA ALA A 181 -7.86 -12.05 22.09
C ALA A 181 -7.59 -11.35 23.43
N VAL A 182 -7.65 -10.02 23.45
CA VAL A 182 -7.62 -9.22 24.68
C VAL A 182 -9.03 -8.81 25.12
N GLU A 183 -9.20 -8.55 26.42
CA GLU A 183 -10.49 -8.17 26.98
C GLU A 183 -11.01 -6.87 26.34
N GLY A 184 -12.17 -6.95 25.68
CA GLY A 184 -12.78 -5.82 24.96
C GLY A 184 -12.64 -5.91 23.44
N GLU A 185 -11.75 -6.76 22.93
CA GLU A 185 -11.66 -7.08 21.51
C GLU A 185 -12.46 -8.34 21.15
N HIS A 186 -12.88 -8.41 19.90
CA HIS A 186 -13.88 -9.39 19.49
C HIS A 186 -13.31 -10.76 19.12
N LYS A 187 -12.04 -10.89 18.70
CA LYS A 187 -11.50 -12.15 18.18
C LYS A 187 -9.97 -12.25 18.30
N ALA A 188 -9.49 -13.48 18.51
CA ALA A 188 -8.09 -13.84 18.32
C ALA A 188 -7.81 -14.03 16.82
N TYR A 189 -6.62 -13.67 16.39
CA TYR A 189 -6.11 -13.89 15.04
C TYR A 189 -5.08 -15.01 15.03
N VAL A 190 -5.25 -15.98 14.14
CA VAL A 190 -4.18 -16.93 13.83
C VAL A 190 -3.28 -16.36 12.73
N PRO A 191 -2.00 -16.78 12.63
CA PRO A 191 -1.17 -16.43 11.49
C PRO A 191 -1.84 -16.81 10.16
N PHE A 192 -1.56 -16.07 9.11
CA PHE A 192 -2.04 -16.38 7.77
C PHE A 192 -1.50 -17.76 7.33
N PRO A 193 -2.38 -18.72 7.02
CA PRO A 193 -2.00 -20.13 6.96
C PRO A 193 -1.17 -20.52 5.74
N LEU A 194 -1.06 -19.64 4.73
CA LEU A 194 -0.31 -19.91 3.50
C LEU A 194 1.08 -19.26 3.48
N ILE A 195 1.52 -18.63 4.58
CA ILE A 195 2.91 -18.18 4.76
C ILE A 195 3.65 -19.22 5.60
N ASP A 196 4.80 -19.68 5.09
CA ASP A 196 5.73 -20.57 5.78
C ASP A 196 7.13 -19.94 5.88
N TRP A 197 7.18 -18.65 6.21
CA TRP A 197 8.44 -17.95 6.39
C TRP A 197 9.15 -18.38 7.67
N HIS A 198 10.42 -18.76 7.53
CA HIS A 198 11.30 -18.95 8.68
C HIS A 198 11.63 -17.62 9.36
N LYS A 199 12.07 -17.67 10.62
CA LYS A 199 12.38 -16.48 11.43
C LYS A 199 13.38 -15.54 10.76
N ASP A 200 14.35 -16.06 10.02
CA ASP A 200 15.34 -15.23 9.31
C ASP A 200 14.69 -14.38 8.21
N VAL A 201 13.73 -14.94 7.47
CA VAL A 201 12.96 -14.23 6.43
C VAL A 201 12.07 -13.18 7.07
N GLN A 202 11.41 -13.51 8.18
CA GLN A 202 10.60 -12.56 8.96
C GLN A 202 11.46 -11.38 9.47
N ALA A 203 12.66 -11.65 10.00
CA ALA A 203 13.56 -10.60 10.47
C ALA A 203 14.04 -9.68 9.34
N GLN A 204 14.34 -10.23 8.16
CA GLN A 204 14.69 -9.45 6.99
C GLN A 204 13.51 -8.58 6.52
N TYR A 205 12.29 -9.14 6.47
CA TYR A 205 11.07 -8.42 6.16
C TYR A 205 10.88 -7.20 7.06
N PHE A 206 10.90 -7.40 8.39
CA PHE A 206 10.73 -6.31 9.34
C PHE A 206 11.89 -5.31 9.26
N THR A 207 13.12 -5.77 9.04
CA THR A 207 14.27 -4.86 8.85
C THR A 207 14.06 -3.90 7.69
N LEU A 208 13.56 -4.39 6.56
CA LEU A 208 13.31 -3.62 5.34
C LEU A 208 12.19 -2.58 5.50
N PHE A 209 11.08 -2.97 6.13
CA PHE A 209 9.86 -2.17 6.19
C PHE A 209 9.61 -1.42 7.50
N ASN A 210 10.41 -1.65 8.56
CA ASN A 210 10.24 -0.92 9.82
C ASN A 210 10.18 0.59 9.54
N PRO A 211 9.31 1.37 10.19
CA PRO A 211 9.21 2.80 9.92
C PRO A 211 10.41 3.58 10.47
N ILE A 212 10.55 4.82 10.01
CA ILE A 212 11.58 5.75 10.50
C ILE A 212 10.90 6.75 11.43
N HIS A 213 11.20 6.69 12.73
CA HIS A 213 10.65 7.67 13.68
C HIS A 213 11.25 9.07 13.44
N THR A 214 10.39 10.07 13.55
CA THR A 214 10.70 11.48 13.30
C THR A 214 9.90 12.40 14.22
N THR A 215 10.50 13.54 14.57
CA THR A 215 9.83 14.62 15.31
C THR A 215 9.56 15.86 14.47
N LYS A 216 9.88 15.83 13.17
CA LYS A 216 9.71 16.97 12.24
C LYS A 216 8.99 16.55 10.97
N GLN A 217 8.46 17.52 10.24
CA GLN A 217 7.96 17.31 8.88
C GLN A 217 9.13 17.30 7.90
N PHE A 218 9.07 16.41 6.92
CA PHE A 218 10.08 16.23 5.90
C PHE A 218 9.60 16.80 4.56
N SER A 219 10.53 17.41 3.82
CA SER A 219 10.39 17.55 2.36
C SER A 219 10.59 16.19 1.66
N PRO A 220 10.15 16.03 0.41
CA PRO A 220 10.37 14.79 -0.34
C PRO A 220 11.84 14.37 -0.43
N GLN A 221 12.75 15.34 -0.58
CA GLN A 221 14.20 15.09 -0.65
C GLN A 221 14.77 14.64 0.69
N GLU A 222 14.38 15.28 1.79
CA GLU A 222 14.80 14.82 3.13
C GLU A 222 14.24 13.41 3.41
N MET A 223 13.01 13.11 2.96
CA MET A 223 12.39 11.80 3.16
C MET A 223 13.19 10.71 2.43
N LEU A 224 13.52 10.96 1.16
CA LEU A 224 14.39 10.06 0.38
C LEU A 224 15.73 9.83 1.09
N GLN A 225 16.37 10.89 1.56
CA GLN A 225 17.64 10.80 2.26
C GLN A 225 17.52 9.95 3.54
N ALA A 226 16.48 10.15 4.35
CA ALA A 226 16.26 9.37 5.56
C ALA A 226 16.05 7.88 5.27
N ILE A 227 15.30 7.55 4.21
CA ILE A 227 15.09 6.16 3.77
C ILE A 227 16.42 5.53 3.35
N GLN A 228 17.20 6.24 2.52
CA GLN A 228 18.49 5.76 2.05
C GLN A 228 19.51 5.59 3.20
N GLU A 229 19.54 6.52 4.15
CA GLU A 229 20.40 6.44 5.33
C GLU A 229 20.04 5.26 6.22
N LYS A 230 18.73 5.04 6.46
CA LYS A 230 18.25 3.88 7.22
C LYS A 230 18.68 2.58 6.56
N TRP A 231 18.35 2.40 5.28
CA TRP A 231 18.69 1.20 4.53
C TRP A 231 20.20 0.98 4.45
N ALA A 232 20.99 2.04 4.23
CA ALA A 232 22.45 1.96 4.25
C ALA A 232 22.99 1.51 5.62
N SER A 233 22.43 2.02 6.73
CA SER A 233 22.83 1.61 8.08
C SER A 233 22.56 0.13 8.39
N GLN A 234 21.54 -0.44 7.74
CA GLN A 234 21.17 -1.86 7.84
C GLN A 234 21.89 -2.73 6.79
N GLY A 235 22.77 -2.14 5.96
CA GLY A 235 23.45 -2.84 4.86
C GLY A 235 22.48 -3.35 3.79
N ILE A 236 21.34 -2.68 3.62
CA ILE A 236 20.35 -3.06 2.61
C ILE A 236 20.85 -2.66 1.23
N SER A 237 20.91 -3.63 0.33
CA SER A 237 21.26 -3.44 -1.07
C SER A 237 20.33 -4.23 -1.99
N PHE A 238 20.25 -3.79 -3.25
CA PHE A 238 19.37 -4.35 -4.26
C PHE A 238 20.20 -4.78 -5.48
N LYS A 239 19.97 -5.99 -5.97
CA LYS A 239 20.56 -6.48 -7.22
C LYS A 239 19.91 -5.76 -8.40
N GLU A 240 20.73 -5.35 -9.38
CA GLU A 240 20.22 -4.88 -10.67
C GLU A 240 19.57 -6.07 -11.39
N SER A 241 18.28 -5.95 -11.71
CA SER A 241 17.43 -7.03 -12.20
C SER A 241 16.25 -6.47 -13.00
N PRO A 242 15.66 -7.22 -13.95
CA PRO A 242 14.45 -6.80 -14.66
C PRO A 242 13.20 -6.68 -13.78
N PHE A 243 13.29 -7.05 -12.50
CA PHE A 243 12.24 -6.79 -11.52
C PHE A 243 12.78 -6.02 -10.31
N SER A 244 11.90 -5.25 -9.69
CA SER A 244 12.27 -4.35 -8.60
C SER A 244 11.14 -4.17 -7.59
N LEU A 245 11.55 -3.89 -6.35
CA LEU A 245 10.65 -3.51 -5.28
C LEU A 245 10.22 -2.05 -5.50
N ILE A 246 8.92 -1.81 -5.60
CA ILE A 246 8.36 -0.46 -5.53
C ILE A 246 7.88 -0.19 -4.11
N THR A 247 8.22 0.96 -3.56
CA THR A 247 7.69 1.42 -2.27
C THR A 247 7.16 2.85 -2.37
N PHE A 248 5.93 3.05 -1.92
CA PHE A 248 5.31 4.36 -1.75
C PHE A 248 5.45 4.77 -0.28
N TRP A 249 6.32 5.72 -0.01
CA TRP A 249 6.57 6.21 1.33
C TRP A 249 5.75 7.46 1.61
N THR A 250 5.13 7.53 2.78
CA THR A 250 4.49 8.74 3.28
C THR A 250 4.97 9.05 4.70
N GLN A 251 4.81 10.30 5.11
CA GLN A 251 4.94 10.66 6.51
C GLN A 251 3.56 10.65 7.19
N SER A 252 3.39 9.78 8.19
CA SER A 252 2.20 9.70 9.02
C SER A 252 2.57 10.07 10.46
N GLY A 253 2.12 11.23 10.94
CA GLY A 253 2.46 11.71 12.29
C GLY A 253 3.97 11.79 12.54
N ASP A 254 4.44 10.98 13.47
CA ASP A 254 5.82 10.91 13.96
C ASP A 254 6.68 9.86 13.23
N ARG A 255 6.27 9.40 12.05
CA ARG A 255 6.96 8.34 11.32
C ARG A 255 6.90 8.48 9.81
N ILE A 256 7.96 8.05 9.14
CA ILE A 256 8.02 7.83 7.68
C ILE A 256 7.83 6.32 7.44
N CYS A 257 6.84 5.96 6.64
CA CYS A 257 6.39 4.58 6.49
C CYS A 257 6.21 4.17 5.03
N ALA A 258 6.58 2.93 4.71
CA ALA A 258 6.22 2.28 3.45
C ALA A 258 4.71 2.00 3.47
N SER A 259 3.95 2.97 2.97
CA SER A 259 2.49 2.97 3.00
C SER A 259 1.90 2.02 1.96
N HIS A 260 2.63 1.83 0.88
CA HIS A 260 2.33 0.82 -0.12
C HIS A 260 3.61 0.18 -0.67
N ALA A 261 3.50 -1.05 -1.14
CA ALA A 261 4.58 -1.75 -1.81
C ALA A 261 4.05 -2.65 -2.93
N ALA A 262 4.86 -2.81 -3.97
CA ALA A 262 4.50 -3.60 -5.15
C ALA A 262 5.75 -4.17 -5.81
N THR A 263 5.56 -5.10 -6.75
CA THR A 263 6.63 -5.61 -7.62
C THR A 263 6.45 -5.05 -9.01
N LEU A 264 7.48 -4.38 -9.54
CA LEU A 264 7.51 -3.93 -10.92
C LEU A 264 8.48 -4.81 -11.71
N ALA A 265 8.00 -5.46 -12.76
CA ALA A 265 8.78 -6.27 -13.67
C ALA A 265 8.75 -5.71 -15.10
N GLU A 266 9.90 -5.65 -15.75
CA GLU A 266 10.07 -5.30 -17.15
C GLU A 266 9.55 -6.43 -18.05
N THR A 267 8.85 -6.06 -19.11
CA THR A 267 8.26 -6.99 -20.07
C THR A 267 8.47 -6.50 -21.51
N ALA A 268 8.17 -7.34 -22.49
CA ALA A 268 8.25 -6.96 -23.90
C ALA A 268 7.32 -5.79 -24.31
N PHE A 269 6.30 -5.50 -23.50
CA PHE A 269 5.35 -4.40 -23.74
C PHE A 269 5.57 -3.18 -22.82
N GLY A 270 6.62 -3.19 -22.00
CA GLY A 270 6.90 -2.15 -21.01
C GLY A 270 7.06 -2.78 -19.63
N TYR A 271 6.02 -2.71 -18.82
CA TYR A 271 6.07 -3.17 -17.44
C TYR A 271 4.78 -3.86 -17.00
N ILE A 272 4.93 -4.81 -16.07
CA ILE A 272 3.83 -5.34 -15.26
C ILE A 272 4.07 -4.97 -13.79
N LEU A 273 3.09 -4.32 -13.17
CA LEU A 273 3.05 -4.09 -11.73
C LEU A 273 2.16 -5.17 -11.11
N PHE A 274 2.70 -5.93 -10.16
CA PHE A 274 1.96 -6.88 -9.35
C PHE A 274 1.87 -6.39 -7.91
N GLU A 275 0.66 -6.31 -7.38
CA GLU A 275 0.42 -5.77 -6.05
C GLU A 275 -0.86 -6.31 -5.43
N LYS A 276 -1.07 -5.93 -4.18
CA LYS A 276 -2.36 -5.95 -3.52
C LYS A 276 -2.66 -4.52 -3.09
N THR A 277 -3.76 -3.93 -3.57
CA THR A 277 -4.02 -2.48 -3.41
C THR A 277 -4.39 -2.11 -1.98
N ASN A 278 -5.14 -2.96 -1.28
CA ASN A 278 -5.46 -2.83 0.15
C ASN A 278 -5.64 -4.25 0.76
N PRO A 279 -5.48 -4.43 2.10
CA PRO A 279 -5.60 -5.74 2.77
C PRO A 279 -6.86 -6.57 2.41
N GLU A 280 -8.01 -5.95 2.19
CA GLU A 280 -9.30 -6.58 1.86
C GLU A 280 -9.74 -6.28 0.42
N ALA A 281 -8.88 -5.64 -0.38
CA ALA A 281 -9.06 -5.47 -1.81
C ALA A 281 -8.34 -6.59 -2.59
N PRO A 282 -8.77 -6.92 -3.81
CA PRO A 282 -8.14 -7.97 -4.62
C PRO A 282 -6.67 -7.70 -4.94
N TYR A 283 -5.96 -8.80 -5.19
CA TYR A 283 -4.68 -8.76 -5.90
C TYR A 283 -4.88 -8.21 -7.30
N MET A 284 -3.85 -7.56 -7.84
CA MET A 284 -3.92 -6.96 -9.15
C MET A 284 -2.60 -7.05 -9.89
N ALA A 285 -2.71 -7.41 -11.16
CA ALA A 285 -1.66 -7.27 -12.14
C ALA A 285 -2.05 -6.21 -13.16
N THR A 286 -1.17 -5.22 -13.37
CA THR A 286 -1.47 -4.06 -14.22
C THR A 286 -0.36 -3.83 -15.23
N LYS A 287 -0.73 -3.59 -16.48
CA LYS A 287 0.21 -3.38 -17.60
C LYS A 287 0.45 -1.89 -17.84
N PHE A 288 1.72 -1.50 -17.98
CA PHE A 288 2.15 -0.13 -18.24
C PHE A 288 3.15 -0.08 -19.40
N SER A 289 3.16 1.04 -20.12
CA SER A 289 4.14 1.28 -21.19
C SER A 289 5.40 2.02 -20.70
N SER A 290 5.31 2.71 -19.56
CA SER A 290 6.40 3.51 -18.99
C SER A 290 6.32 3.60 -17.45
N THR A 291 7.44 3.92 -16.81
CA THR A 291 7.49 4.17 -15.36
C THR A 291 6.72 5.43 -14.95
N ASP A 292 6.55 6.41 -15.84
CA ASP A 292 5.71 7.58 -15.57
C ASP A 292 4.21 7.21 -15.44
N GLU A 293 3.74 6.23 -16.20
CA GLU A 293 2.38 5.69 -16.02
C GLU A 293 2.25 4.94 -14.70
N VAL A 294 3.29 4.19 -14.29
CA VAL A 294 3.35 3.50 -12.98
C VAL A 294 3.25 4.53 -11.85
N LYS A 295 4.06 5.61 -11.88
CA LYS A 295 4.00 6.69 -10.87
C LYS A 295 2.62 7.31 -10.79
N ARG A 296 2.05 7.65 -11.95
CA ARG A 296 0.72 8.26 -12.02
C ARG A 296 -0.33 7.32 -11.44
N TYR A 297 -0.30 6.05 -11.80
CA TYR A 297 -1.20 5.04 -11.26
C TYR A 297 -1.07 4.93 -9.72
N LEU A 298 0.15 4.76 -9.20
CA LEU A 298 0.38 4.62 -7.76
C LEU A 298 -0.11 5.85 -6.98
N TYR A 299 0.12 7.05 -7.49
CA TYR A 299 -0.42 8.27 -6.90
C TYR A 299 -1.95 8.29 -6.89
N ASN A 300 -2.60 7.94 -8.01
CA ASN A 300 -4.06 7.95 -8.10
C ASN A 300 -4.70 6.88 -7.21
N MET A 301 -4.10 5.70 -7.13
CA MET A 301 -4.52 4.62 -6.23
C MET A 301 -4.45 5.08 -4.76
N MET A 302 -3.31 5.64 -4.33
CA MET A 302 -3.17 6.19 -2.99
C MET A 302 -4.15 7.35 -2.74
N ASN A 303 -4.36 8.21 -3.74
CA ASN A 303 -5.22 9.38 -3.58
C ASN A 303 -6.69 8.96 -3.45
N LEU A 304 -7.12 7.93 -4.17
CA LEU A 304 -8.44 7.34 -4.01
C LEU A 304 -8.67 6.93 -2.55
N ASP A 305 -7.73 6.21 -1.94
CA ASP A 305 -7.87 5.75 -0.56
C ASP A 305 -7.87 6.91 0.44
N TYR A 306 -6.98 7.88 0.31
CA TYR A 306 -6.95 9.05 1.20
C TYR A 306 -8.24 9.88 1.10
N THR A 307 -8.75 10.11 -0.11
CA THR A 307 -9.95 10.92 -0.30
C THR A 307 -11.20 10.29 0.27
N ARG A 308 -11.29 8.96 0.39
CA ARG A 308 -12.41 8.27 1.09
C ARG A 308 -12.54 8.69 2.55
N TYR A 309 -11.43 9.04 3.19
CA TYR A 309 -11.39 9.47 4.59
C TYR A 309 -11.31 10.99 4.74
N ASN A 310 -11.57 11.73 3.65
CA ASN A 310 -11.42 13.18 3.55
C ASN A 310 -10.00 13.67 3.88
N GLU A 311 -9.01 12.83 3.62
CA GLU A 311 -7.60 13.14 3.79
C GLU A 311 -6.94 13.47 2.44
N GLN A 312 -5.73 14.02 2.51
CA GLN A 312 -4.89 14.29 1.35
C GLN A 312 -3.55 13.61 1.55
N ILE A 313 -2.96 13.11 0.47
CA ILE A 313 -1.59 12.61 0.52
C ILE A 313 -0.69 13.78 0.94
N GLY A 314 0.03 13.61 2.05
CA GLY A 314 1.04 14.56 2.52
C GLY A 314 2.33 14.47 1.70
N THR A 315 3.47 14.72 2.34
CA THR A 315 4.77 14.42 1.72
C THR A 315 4.86 12.94 1.39
N TYR A 316 5.27 12.63 0.17
CA TYR A 316 5.51 11.26 -0.29
C TYR A 316 6.76 11.13 -1.15
N ALA A 317 7.25 9.90 -1.26
CA ALA A 317 8.30 9.51 -2.21
C ALA A 317 7.97 8.11 -2.77
N ILE A 318 8.12 7.94 -4.09
CA ILE A 318 7.97 6.64 -4.75
C ILE A 318 9.36 6.16 -5.14
N LEU A 319 9.77 5.02 -4.58
CA LEU A 319 11.09 4.46 -4.82
C LEU A 319 10.97 3.17 -5.63
N GLN A 320 11.87 3.01 -6.61
CA GLN A 320 12.23 1.74 -7.24
C GLN A 320 13.54 1.27 -6.62
N ASN A 321 13.49 0.15 -5.89
CA ASN A 321 14.54 -0.24 -4.98
C ASN A 321 14.92 0.96 -4.09
N ASN A 322 16.18 1.41 -4.11
CA ASN A 322 16.69 2.56 -3.34
C ASN A 322 16.82 3.88 -4.12
N ARG A 323 16.20 3.98 -5.30
CA ARG A 323 16.21 5.17 -6.15
C ARG A 323 14.80 5.69 -6.33
N LEU A 324 14.64 6.98 -6.63
CA LEU A 324 13.33 7.48 -7.05
C LEU A 324 12.91 6.76 -8.34
N LEU A 325 11.66 6.30 -8.37
CA LEU A 325 11.04 5.76 -9.58
C LEU A 325 10.95 6.85 -10.64
#